data_AF-A0A7W8DFB9-F1
#
_entry.id   AF-A0A7W8DFB9-F1
#
_cell.length_a   1.000
_cell.length_b   1.000
_cell.length_c   1.000
_cell.angle_alpha   90.00
_cell.angle_beta   90.00
_cell.angle_gamma   90.00
#
_symmetry.space_group_name_H-M   'P 1'
#
loop_
_entity.id
_entity.type
_entity.pdbx_description
1 polymer ?
#
loop_
_entity_poly.entity_id
_entity_poly.type
_entity_poly.pdbx_seq_one_letter_code
_entity_poly.pdbx_strand_id
1 'polypeptide(L)'
;MGAATSPPPAWAQRAFAGFKWCVYALLAANVLLYSLHGTLAETVDTAAWVVLLLLFEWETGGWSMGDGQRRFAHGLRLCATLAVIWACVSYSLDGEWLDFANACAWLGVVVALESELRVDAGFRRFHRLRRGATLGLYALLAAFALAWLWQGEWLDAWDAALWLIAFVAIELNVFGLAGTSRSAAG
;
A
#
# COMPACT_ATOMS: atom_id res chain seq x y z
N MET A 1 -31.61 5.68 15.17
CA MET A 1 -31.20 6.93 14.52
C MET A 1 -29.69 6.91 14.37
N GLY A 2 -29.19 6.44 13.22
CA GLY A 2 -27.76 6.53 12.90
C GLY A 2 -27.47 7.97 12.50
N ALA A 3 -26.56 8.64 13.21
CA ALA A 3 -26.13 9.98 12.84
C ALA A 3 -25.55 9.94 11.43
N ALA A 4 -26.19 10.65 10.49
CA ALA A 4 -25.57 10.96 9.21
C ALA A 4 -24.33 11.79 9.51
N THR A 5 -23.15 11.18 9.41
CA THR A 5 -21.87 11.89 9.54
C THR A 5 -21.80 12.91 8.42
N SER A 6 -21.75 14.19 8.78
CA SER A 6 -21.57 15.28 7.81
C SER A 6 -20.33 15.02 6.95
N PRO A 7 -20.38 15.30 5.63
CA PRO A 7 -19.22 15.11 4.78
C PRO A 7 -18.05 15.98 5.28
N PRO A 8 -16.80 15.49 5.16
CA PRO A 8 -15.64 16.26 5.58
C PRO A 8 -15.56 17.59 4.82
N PRO A 9 -15.08 18.67 5.45
CA PRO A 9 -15.04 19.99 4.83
C PRO A 9 -14.13 20.02 3.59
N ALA A 10 -14.45 20.89 2.62
CA ALA A 10 -13.78 20.93 1.32
C ALA A 10 -12.25 21.16 1.41
N TRP A 11 -11.77 21.87 2.44
CA TRP A 11 -10.34 22.06 2.67
C TRP A 11 -9.62 20.75 3.04
N ALA A 12 -10.28 19.85 3.77
CA ALA A 12 -9.71 18.57 4.18
C ALA A 12 -9.56 17.63 2.97
N GLN A 13 -10.54 17.64 2.07
CA GLN A 13 -10.48 16.88 0.81
C GLN A 13 -9.34 17.36 -0.09
N ARG A 14 -9.16 18.69 -0.20
CA ARG A 14 -8.04 19.30 -0.96
C ARG A 14 -6.69 19.00 -0.32
N ALA A 15 -6.58 19.10 1.00
CA ALA A 15 -5.37 18.77 1.73
C ALA A 15 -4.99 17.30 1.54
N PHE A 16 -5.97 16.39 1.59
CA PHE A 16 -5.75 14.97 1.34
C PHE A 16 -5.31 14.69 -0.10
N ALA A 17 -5.93 15.34 -1.09
CA ALA A 17 -5.51 15.24 -2.49
C ALA A 17 -4.06 15.75 -2.68
N GLY A 18 -3.72 16.90 -2.07
CA GLY A 18 -2.36 17.43 -2.09
C GLY A 18 -1.35 16.48 -1.44
N PHE A 19 -1.69 15.92 -0.29
CA PHE A 19 -0.89 14.91 0.39
C PHE A 19 -0.63 13.68 -0.51
N LYS A 20 -1.65 13.15 -1.19
CA LYS A 20 -1.46 12.04 -2.14
C LYS A 20 -0.50 12.39 -3.27
N TRP A 21 -0.66 13.57 -3.87
CA TRP A 21 0.26 14.02 -4.92
C TRP A 21 1.70 14.17 -4.40
N CYS A 22 1.89 14.63 -3.17
CA CYS A 22 3.21 14.66 -2.54
C CYS A 22 3.80 13.24 -2.37
N VAL A 23 3.00 12.28 -1.89
CA VAL A 23 3.43 10.89 -1.76
C VAL A 23 3.83 10.31 -3.13
N TYR A 24 3.02 10.51 -4.16
CA TYR A 24 3.36 10.04 -5.51
C TYR A 24 4.60 10.71 -6.10
N ALA A 25 4.79 12.01 -5.84
CA ALA A 25 6.00 12.71 -6.25
C ALA A 25 7.24 12.15 -5.53
N LEU A 26 7.13 11.85 -4.23
CA LEU A 26 8.21 11.23 -3.46
C LEU A 26 8.52 9.82 -3.96
N LEU A 27 7.50 9.01 -4.25
CA LEU A 27 7.69 7.68 -4.84
C LEU A 27 8.35 7.75 -6.22
N ALA A 28 7.96 8.70 -7.07
CA ALA A 28 8.61 8.92 -8.37
C ALA A 28 10.07 9.36 -8.21
N ALA A 29 10.36 10.23 -7.25
CA ALA A 29 11.72 10.62 -6.90
C ALA A 29 12.52 9.43 -6.36
N ASN A 30 11.88 8.53 -5.61
CA ASN A 30 12.48 7.30 -5.09
C ASN A 30 12.87 6.35 -6.23
N VAL A 31 11.97 6.11 -7.19
CA VAL A 31 12.29 5.34 -8.42
C VAL A 31 13.45 5.97 -9.19
N LEU A 32 13.47 7.31 -9.31
CA LEU A 32 14.57 8.02 -9.95
C LEU A 32 15.88 7.82 -9.17
N LEU A 33 15.83 7.86 -7.84
CA LEU A 33 16.99 7.64 -6.98
C LEU A 33 17.61 6.25 -7.22
N TYR A 34 16.78 5.18 -7.22
CA TYR A 34 17.23 3.83 -7.55
C TYR A 34 17.71 3.71 -9.00
N SER A 35 17.11 4.42 -9.96
CA SER A 35 17.60 4.40 -11.35
C SER A 35 18.99 5.01 -11.53
N LEU A 36 19.39 5.89 -10.62
CA LEU A 36 20.69 6.58 -10.66
C LEU A 36 21.76 5.87 -9.82
N HIS A 37 21.38 5.24 -8.70
CA HIS A 37 22.33 4.70 -7.72
C HIS A 37 22.19 3.21 -7.46
N GLY A 38 21.07 2.59 -7.84
CA GLY A 38 20.76 1.19 -7.59
C GLY A 38 20.98 0.30 -8.80
N THR A 39 20.61 -0.97 -8.62
CA THR A 39 20.61 -1.95 -9.72
C THR A 39 19.35 -1.81 -10.58
N LEU A 40 19.42 -2.37 -11.80
CA LEU A 40 18.24 -2.45 -12.67
C LEU A 40 17.11 -3.26 -12.00
N ALA A 41 17.46 -4.26 -11.19
CA ALA A 41 16.48 -5.05 -10.44
C ALA A 41 15.75 -4.20 -9.39
N GLU A 42 16.47 -3.43 -8.57
CA GLU A 42 15.88 -2.53 -7.55
C GLU A 42 14.99 -1.45 -8.18
N THR A 43 15.43 -0.90 -9.31
CA THR A 43 14.65 0.11 -10.05
C THR A 43 13.35 -0.48 -10.58
N VAL A 44 13.42 -1.68 -11.18
CA VAL A 44 12.24 -2.38 -11.69
C VAL A 44 11.31 -2.78 -10.56
N ASP A 45 11.84 -3.23 -9.42
CA ASP A 45 11.05 -3.61 -8.25
C ASP A 45 10.29 -2.41 -7.68
N THR A 46 10.99 -1.31 -7.38
CA THR A 46 10.38 -0.07 -6.86
C THR A 46 9.33 0.48 -7.84
N ALA A 47 9.62 0.47 -9.14
CA ALA A 47 8.66 0.89 -10.16
C ALA A 47 7.43 -0.02 -10.21
N ALA A 48 7.62 -1.34 -10.10
CA ALA A 48 6.52 -2.31 -10.08
C ALA A 48 5.61 -2.08 -8.87
N TRP A 49 6.16 -1.79 -7.70
CA TRP A 49 5.39 -1.42 -6.51
C TRP A 49 4.56 -0.15 -6.74
N VAL A 50 5.11 0.88 -7.39
CA VAL A 50 4.35 2.12 -7.70
C VAL A 50 3.17 1.82 -8.63
N VAL A 51 3.39 0.99 -9.66
CA VAL A 51 2.31 0.59 -10.58
C VAL A 51 1.23 -0.21 -9.84
N LEU A 52 1.62 -1.14 -8.95
CA LEU A 52 0.66 -1.88 -8.13
C LEU A 52 -0.16 -0.94 -7.24
N LEU A 53 0.50 0.04 -6.64
CA LEU A 53 -0.11 1.04 -5.77
C LEU A 53 -1.19 1.84 -6.52
N LEU A 54 -0.87 2.31 -7.73
CA LEU A 54 -1.79 3.01 -8.62
C LEU A 54 -2.97 2.13 -9.06
N LEU A 55 -2.72 0.86 -9.38
CA LEU A 55 -3.80 -0.08 -9.71
C LEU A 55 -4.73 -0.30 -8.52
N PHE A 56 -4.20 -0.38 -7.31
CA PHE A 56 -5.00 -0.56 -6.11
C PHE A 56 -5.88 0.67 -5.84
N GLU A 57 -5.33 1.87 -5.99
CA GLU A 57 -6.12 3.10 -5.90
C GLU A 57 -7.20 3.15 -6.99
N TRP A 58 -6.89 2.71 -8.22
CA TRP A 58 -7.87 2.64 -9.31
C TRP A 58 -9.03 1.69 -8.98
N GLU A 59 -8.73 0.48 -8.53
CA GLU A 59 -9.72 -0.56 -8.21
C GLU A 59 -10.62 -0.14 -7.03
N THR A 60 -10.06 0.60 -6.08
CA THR A 60 -10.78 1.09 -4.90
C THR A 60 -11.47 2.44 -5.11
N GLY A 61 -11.05 3.22 -6.11
CA GLY A 61 -11.61 4.53 -6.44
C GLY A 61 -13.02 4.51 -7.06
N GLY A 62 -13.61 3.32 -7.25
CA GLY A 62 -14.99 3.17 -7.74
C GLY A 62 -15.15 3.35 -9.25
N TRP A 63 -14.06 3.35 -10.01
CA TRP A 63 -14.07 3.42 -11.47
C TRP A 63 -14.51 2.08 -12.06
N SER A 64 -15.41 2.09 -13.05
CA SER A 64 -15.88 0.86 -13.70
C SER A 64 -14.78 0.26 -14.57
N MET A 65 -14.03 -0.72 -14.04
CA MET A 65 -13.07 -1.51 -14.83
C MET A 65 -13.80 -2.57 -15.65
N GLY A 66 -13.48 -2.66 -16.93
CA GLY A 66 -13.92 -3.75 -17.80
C GLY A 66 -13.25 -5.09 -17.43
N ASP A 67 -13.85 -6.21 -17.82
CA ASP A 67 -13.39 -7.56 -17.44
C ASP A 67 -11.95 -7.89 -17.86
N GLY A 68 -11.45 -7.26 -18.94
CA GLY A 68 -10.05 -7.38 -19.37
C GLY A 68 -9.08 -6.63 -18.46
N GLN A 69 -9.46 -5.43 -18.00
CA GLN A 69 -8.64 -4.61 -17.10
C GLN A 69 -8.55 -5.24 -15.71
N ARG A 70 -9.65 -5.85 -15.22
CA ARG A 70 -9.65 -6.61 -13.96
C ARG A 70 -8.70 -7.80 -14.02
N ARG A 71 -8.74 -8.57 -15.11
CA ARG A 71 -7.81 -9.70 -15.33
C ARG A 71 -6.35 -9.25 -15.38
N PHE A 72 -6.07 -8.12 -16.03
CA PHE A 72 -4.74 -7.54 -16.05
C PHE A 72 -4.28 -7.11 -14.65
N ALA A 73 -5.15 -6.46 -13.87
CA ALA A 73 -4.83 -6.07 -12.50
C ALA A 73 -4.57 -7.28 -11.59
N HIS A 74 -5.36 -8.35 -11.71
CA HIS A 74 -5.10 -9.62 -11.01
C HIS A 74 -3.77 -10.26 -11.45
N GLY A 75 -3.45 -10.18 -12.75
CA GLY A 75 -2.16 -10.62 -13.26
C GLY A 75 -0.99 -9.86 -12.66
N LEU A 76 -1.08 -8.52 -12.58
CA LEU A 76 -0.02 -7.71 -12.01
C LEU A 76 0.14 -7.94 -10.50
N ARG A 77 -0.97 -8.10 -9.77
CA ARG A 77 -0.97 -8.48 -8.35
C ARG A 77 -0.30 -9.83 -8.11
N LEU A 78 -0.58 -10.81 -8.96
CA LEU A 78 0.09 -12.11 -8.89
C LEU A 78 1.59 -11.95 -9.13
N CYS A 79 2.01 -11.20 -10.16
CA CYS A 79 3.42 -10.95 -10.42
C CYS A 79 4.12 -10.27 -9.24
N ALA A 80 3.51 -9.25 -8.64
CA ALA A 80 4.07 -8.58 -7.47
C ALA A 80 4.13 -9.51 -6.25
N THR A 81 3.10 -10.31 -6.02
CA THR A 81 3.12 -11.33 -4.95
C THR A 81 4.25 -12.33 -5.16
N LEU A 82 4.46 -12.78 -6.40
CA LEU A 82 5.55 -13.67 -6.75
C LEU A 82 6.92 -12.99 -6.61
N ALA A 83 7.04 -11.70 -6.94
CA ALA A 83 8.27 -10.92 -6.73
C ALA A 83 8.61 -10.80 -5.24
N VAL A 84 7.63 -10.53 -4.39
CA VAL A 84 7.82 -10.50 -2.92
C VAL A 84 8.19 -11.87 -2.38
N ILE A 85 7.55 -12.94 -2.85
CA ILE A 85 7.91 -14.32 -2.48
C ILE A 85 9.35 -14.62 -2.91
N TRP A 86 9.73 -14.22 -4.13
CA TRP A 86 11.09 -14.38 -4.62
C TRP A 86 12.10 -13.63 -3.74
N ALA A 87 11.81 -12.37 -3.39
CA ALA A 87 12.64 -11.58 -2.48
C ALA A 87 12.77 -12.24 -1.11
N CYS A 88 11.67 -12.73 -0.52
CA CYS A 88 11.70 -13.51 0.72
C CYS A 88 12.62 -14.73 0.61
N VAL A 89 12.56 -15.48 -0.51
CA VAL A 89 13.46 -16.62 -0.71
C VAL A 89 14.91 -16.16 -0.81
N SER A 90 15.21 -15.10 -1.57
CA SER A 90 16.57 -14.56 -1.68
C SER A 90 17.12 -14.15 -0.31
N TYR A 91 16.42 -13.29 0.43
CA TYR A 91 16.84 -12.83 1.74
C TYR A 91 17.02 -13.97 2.75
N SER A 92 16.18 -15.01 2.66
CA SER A 92 16.32 -16.20 3.52
C SER A 92 17.59 -17.02 3.20
N LEU A 93 18.05 -17.02 1.95
CA LEU A 93 19.27 -17.70 1.53
C LEU A 93 20.51 -16.88 1.84
N ASP A 94 20.41 -15.55 1.73
CA ASP A 94 21.50 -14.60 2.00
C ASP A 94 21.69 -14.32 3.50
N GLY A 95 20.74 -14.74 4.35
CA GLY A 95 20.81 -14.61 5.81
C GLY A 95 20.42 -13.23 6.33
N GLU A 96 19.79 -12.41 5.48
CA GLU A 96 19.34 -11.05 5.78
C GLU A 96 17.99 -11.09 6.49
N TRP A 97 18.03 -11.42 7.79
CA TRP A 97 16.81 -11.69 8.58
C TRP A 97 15.87 -10.48 8.70
N LEU A 98 16.40 -9.26 8.70
CA LEU A 98 15.58 -8.05 8.81
C LEU A 98 14.80 -7.81 7.52
N ASP A 99 15.47 -7.88 6.38
CA ASP A 99 14.90 -7.77 5.03
C ASP A 99 13.89 -8.88 4.75
N PHE A 100 14.22 -10.12 5.15
CA PHE A 100 13.29 -11.24 5.11
C PHE A 100 12.01 -10.98 5.92
N ALA A 101 12.15 -10.53 7.17
CA ALA A 101 11.00 -10.27 8.03
C ALA A 101 10.15 -9.09 7.51
N ASN A 102 10.79 -8.06 6.96
CA ASN A 102 10.13 -6.94 6.32
C ASN A 102 9.33 -7.37 5.08
N ALA A 103 9.93 -8.16 4.19
CA ALA A 103 9.25 -8.68 3.01
C ALA A 103 8.05 -9.56 3.39
N CYS A 104 8.18 -10.39 4.45
CA CYS A 104 7.06 -11.16 4.99
C CYS A 104 5.92 -10.28 5.53
N ALA A 105 6.25 -9.18 6.21
CA ALA A 105 5.25 -8.24 6.71
C ALA A 105 4.52 -7.54 5.56
N TRP A 106 5.23 -7.14 4.51
CA TRP A 106 4.64 -6.59 3.29
C TRP A 106 3.71 -7.57 2.58
N LEU A 107 4.07 -8.84 2.49
CA LEU A 107 3.18 -9.89 1.98
C LEU A 107 1.88 -9.96 2.79
N GLY A 108 1.99 -9.86 4.12
CA GLY A 108 0.83 -9.77 5.02
C GLY A 108 -0.07 -8.57 4.74
N VAL A 109 0.51 -7.39 4.47
CA VAL A 109 -0.23 -6.17 4.12
C VAL A 109 -1.01 -6.35 2.81
N VAL A 110 -0.35 -6.89 1.78
CA VAL A 110 -1.00 -7.18 0.49
C VAL A 110 -2.18 -8.14 0.68
N VAL A 111 -2.00 -9.24 1.43
CA VAL A 111 -3.09 -10.19 1.74
C VAL A 111 -4.23 -9.51 2.51
N ALA A 112 -3.91 -8.68 3.50
CA ALA A 112 -4.92 -7.97 4.27
C ALA A 112 -5.74 -7.01 3.38
N LEU A 113 -5.09 -6.29 2.47
CA LEU A 113 -5.73 -5.40 1.51
C LEU A 113 -6.60 -6.17 0.49
N GLU A 114 -6.09 -7.27 -0.07
CA GLU A 114 -6.87 -8.10 -0.99
C GLU A 114 -8.10 -8.72 -0.33
N SER A 115 -7.99 -9.10 0.93
CA SER A 115 -9.11 -9.67 1.68
C SER A 115 -10.27 -8.67 1.84
N GLU A 116 -9.99 -7.37 1.87
CA GLU A 116 -11.02 -6.33 1.97
C GLU A 116 -11.82 -6.21 0.67
N LEU A 117 -11.23 -6.54 -0.47
CA LEU A 117 -11.93 -6.54 -1.77
C LEU A 117 -12.79 -7.79 -1.97
N ARG A 118 -12.43 -8.91 -1.36
CA ARG A 118 -13.04 -10.23 -1.62
C ARG A 118 -14.11 -10.63 -0.62
N VAL A 119 -14.05 -10.12 0.62
CA VAL A 119 -14.94 -10.55 1.69
C VAL A 119 -16.11 -9.57 1.84
N ASP A 120 -17.32 -10.11 1.82
CA ASP A 120 -18.55 -9.34 2.02
C ASP A 120 -18.58 -8.62 3.38
N ALA A 121 -19.12 -7.39 3.37
CA ALA A 121 -19.25 -6.54 4.55
C ALA A 121 -20.06 -7.16 5.72
N GLY A 122 -20.77 -8.28 5.48
CA GLY A 122 -21.51 -9.03 6.50
C GLY A 122 -20.61 -9.69 7.57
N PHE A 123 -19.33 -9.96 7.27
CA PHE A 123 -18.42 -10.69 8.15
C PHE A 123 -17.71 -9.79 9.17
N ARG A 124 -18.46 -9.16 10.08
CA ARG A 124 -17.94 -8.17 11.05
C ARG A 124 -16.75 -8.65 11.90
N ARG A 125 -16.69 -9.93 12.29
CA ARG A 125 -15.55 -10.48 13.05
C ARG A 125 -14.28 -10.54 12.17
N PHE A 126 -14.42 -10.93 10.91
CA PHE A 126 -13.32 -11.00 9.96
C PHE A 126 -12.70 -9.61 9.75
N HIS A 127 -13.51 -8.59 9.43
CA HIS A 127 -12.99 -7.23 9.24
C HIS A 127 -12.33 -6.65 10.51
N ARG A 128 -12.81 -7.00 11.72
CA ARG A 128 -12.13 -6.60 12.97
C ARG A 128 -10.77 -7.25 13.14
N LEU A 129 -10.69 -8.57 12.95
CA LEU A 129 -9.42 -9.30 13.06
C LEU A 129 -8.43 -8.83 12.00
N ARG A 130 -8.90 -8.66 10.76
CA ARG A 130 -8.12 -8.12 9.64
C ARG A 130 -7.60 -6.73 9.93
N ARG A 131 -8.43 -5.81 10.45
CA ARG A 131 -7.99 -4.47 10.86
C ARG A 131 -6.93 -4.51 11.97
N GLY A 132 -7.12 -5.38 12.97
CA GLY A 132 -6.12 -5.60 14.02
C GLY A 132 -4.80 -6.12 13.46
N ALA A 133 -4.87 -7.07 12.52
CA ALA A 133 -3.70 -7.61 11.83
C ALA A 133 -2.99 -6.53 11.00
N THR A 134 -3.72 -5.73 10.20
CA THR A 134 -3.16 -4.62 9.43
C THR A 134 -2.44 -3.62 10.33
N LEU A 135 -3.06 -3.25 11.46
CA LEU A 135 -2.42 -2.36 12.44
C LEU A 135 -1.13 -2.96 13.02
N GLY A 136 -1.16 -4.25 13.35
CA GLY A 136 0.02 -4.97 13.83
C GLY A 136 1.14 -5.03 12.79
N LEU A 137 0.79 -5.26 11.52
CA LEU A 137 1.75 -5.27 10.41
C LEU A 137 2.39 -3.90 10.20
N TYR A 138 1.61 -2.82 10.24
CA TYR A 138 2.16 -1.45 10.13
C TYR A 138 3.05 -1.08 11.32
N ALA A 139 2.69 -1.49 12.54
CA ALA A 139 3.55 -1.30 13.69
C ALA A 139 4.88 -2.07 13.54
N LEU A 140 4.82 -3.28 13.00
CA LEU A 140 6.01 -4.10 12.73
C LEU A 140 6.89 -3.48 11.63
N LEU A 141 6.31 -3.04 10.52
CA LEU A 141 7.02 -2.34 9.44
C LEU A 141 7.66 -1.03 9.93
N ALA A 142 6.97 -0.27 10.77
CA ALA A 142 7.54 0.91 11.42
C ALA A 142 8.74 0.55 12.31
N ALA A 143 8.67 -0.58 13.03
CA ALA A 143 9.80 -1.06 13.83
C ALA A 143 11.00 -1.46 12.95
N PHE A 144 10.79 -2.05 11.77
CA PHE A 144 11.87 -2.33 10.82
C PHE A 144 12.50 -1.05 10.27
N ALA A 145 11.70 -0.05 9.88
CA ALA A 145 12.22 1.26 9.47
C ALA A 145 13.08 1.91 10.56
N LEU A 146 12.67 1.82 11.84
CA LEU A 146 13.46 2.29 12.97
C LEU A 146 14.73 1.45 13.20
N ALA A 147 14.68 0.15 12.94
CA ALA A 147 15.83 -0.74 13.06
C ALA A 147 16.90 -0.43 12.00
N TRP A 148 16.52 -0.18 10.75
CA TRP A 148 17.46 0.30 9.72
C TRP A 148 18.04 1.67 10.06
N LEU A 149 17.20 2.59 10.56
CA LEU A 149 17.66 3.89 11.01
C LEU A 149 18.70 3.79 12.14
N TRP A 150 18.51 2.85 13.07
CA TRP A 150 19.47 2.56 14.14
C TRP A 150 20.78 1.96 13.62
N GLN A 151 20.70 1.11 12.59
CA GLN A 151 21.87 0.50 11.95
C GLN A 151 22.65 1.48 11.05
N GLY A 152 22.08 2.64 10.75
CA GLY A 152 22.67 3.64 9.85
C GLY A 152 22.33 3.42 8.37
N GLU A 153 21.50 2.42 8.06
CA GLU A 153 21.00 2.13 6.71
C GLU A 153 19.89 3.13 6.33
N TRP A 154 20.31 4.35 6.01
CA TRP A 154 19.40 5.48 5.79
C TRP A 154 18.47 5.28 4.58
N LEU A 155 18.97 4.67 3.50
CA LEU A 155 18.19 4.48 2.28
C LEU A 155 17.06 3.47 2.49
N ASP A 156 17.34 2.34 3.15
CA ASP A 156 16.32 1.33 3.44
C ASP A 156 15.29 1.84 4.44
N ALA A 157 15.72 2.60 5.45
CA ALA A 157 14.81 3.26 6.39
C ALA A 157 13.89 4.27 5.68
N TRP A 158 14.45 5.08 4.77
CA TRP A 158 13.71 6.05 3.98
C TRP A 158 12.72 5.38 3.03
N ASP A 159 13.16 4.38 2.29
CA ASP A 159 12.32 3.62 1.36
C ASP A 159 11.15 2.95 2.11
N ALA A 160 11.44 2.21 3.19
CA ALA A 160 10.43 1.58 4.03
C ALA A 160 9.43 2.59 4.61
N ALA A 161 9.90 3.76 5.06
CA ALA A 161 9.04 4.82 5.57
C ALA A 161 8.13 5.41 4.48
N LEU A 162 8.67 5.66 3.28
CA LEU A 162 7.88 6.14 2.14
C LEU A 162 6.78 5.13 1.76
N TRP A 163 7.12 3.85 1.67
CA TRP A 163 6.14 2.81 1.37
C TRP A 163 5.07 2.69 2.46
N LEU A 164 5.46 2.74 3.73
CA LEU A 164 4.50 2.73 4.84
C LEU A 164 3.51 3.89 4.74
N ILE A 165 4.02 5.11 4.48
CA ILE A 165 3.17 6.31 4.28
C ILE A 165 2.23 6.12 3.09
N ALA A 166 2.73 5.56 1.98
CA ALA A 166 1.95 5.37 0.77
C ALA A 166 0.81 4.35 0.94
N PHE A 167 1.09 3.22 1.58
CA PHE A 167 0.07 2.20 1.87
C PHE A 167 -0.97 2.69 2.87
N VAL A 168 -0.55 3.41 3.92
CA VAL A 168 -1.48 4.06 4.85
C VAL A 168 -2.36 5.09 4.12
N ALA A 169 -1.79 5.88 3.21
CA ALA A 169 -2.54 6.86 2.42
C ALA A 169 -3.64 6.21 1.58
N ILE A 170 -3.36 5.06 0.94
CA ILE A 170 -4.38 4.28 0.23
C ILE A 170 -5.43 3.77 1.19
N GLU A 171 -5.04 3.17 2.30
CA GLU A 171 -5.99 2.60 3.24
C GLU A 171 -6.98 3.65 3.77
N LEU A 172 -6.50 4.87 4.03
CA LEU A 172 -7.34 6.03 4.37
C LEU A 172 -8.27 6.47 3.22
N ASN A 173 -7.81 6.37 1.97
CA ASN A 173 -8.63 6.62 0.78
C ASN A 173 -9.76 5.57 0.67
N VAL A 174 -9.45 4.29 0.90
CA VAL A 174 -10.40 3.17 0.88
C VAL A 174 -11.45 3.31 1.99
N PHE A 175 -11.03 3.65 3.21
CA PHE A 175 -11.93 3.76 4.36
C PHE A 175 -12.70 5.08 4.46
N GLY A 176 -12.58 5.97 3.47
CA GLY A 176 -13.61 6.96 3.19
C GLY A 176 -13.47 8.32 3.86
N LEU A 177 -12.25 8.87 3.99
CA LEU A 177 -12.10 10.31 4.19
C LEU A 177 -12.33 11.13 2.89
N ALA A 178 -12.45 10.47 1.73
CA ALA A 178 -12.47 11.11 0.41
C ALA A 178 -13.74 10.91 -0.44
N GLY A 179 -14.80 10.22 0.04
CA GLY A 179 -15.91 9.89 -0.86
C GLY A 179 -17.22 9.44 -0.24
N THR A 180 -17.98 10.38 0.32
CA THR A 180 -19.45 10.28 0.33
C THR A 180 -20.05 11.50 -0.37
N SER A 181 -20.15 11.39 -1.68
CA SER A 181 -21.18 12.07 -2.47
C SER A 181 -21.74 11.06 -3.47
N ARG A 182 -22.45 10.07 -2.92
CA ARG A 182 -23.38 9.24 -3.69
C ARG A 182 -24.79 9.55 -3.19
N SER A 183 -25.67 9.88 -4.13
CA SER A 183 -27.10 10.23 -4.00
C SER A 183 -27.46 11.67 -3.60
N ALA A 184 -27.49 12.53 -4.62
CA ALA A 184 -28.55 13.53 -4.80
C ALA A 184 -28.80 13.71 -6.31
N ALA A 185 -29.12 12.60 -6.98
CA ALA A 185 -29.73 12.60 -8.30
C ALA A 185 -30.93 11.66 -8.21
N GLY A 186 -32.04 12.24 -7.77
CA GLY A 186 -33.38 11.68 -7.74
C GLY A 186 -34.33 12.85 -7.91
#